data_AF-A0A2H6AUD8-F1
#
_entry.id   AF-A0A2H6AUD8-F1
#
_cell.length_a   1.000
_cell.length_b   1.000
_cell.length_c   1.000
_cell.angle_alpha   90.00
_cell.angle_beta   90.00
_cell.angle_gamma   90.00
#
_symmetry.space_group_name_H-M   'P 1'
#
loop_
_entity.id
_entity.type
_entity.pdbx_description
1 polymer ?
#
loop_
_entity_poly.entity_id
_entity_poly.type
_entity_poly.pdbx_seq_one_letter_code
_entity_poly.pdbx_strand_id
1 'polypeptide(L)'
;MAIARRHGADLFVSIHADSTDDRTVSGASVYTLSEQASDAEAERLARKENVVDVLAGVEVAVEDPLVASILVDLVQRDTLNRSVVFADLLSEEIARVQRLLRRHRRFAGFAVLKAPDTPSVLLELGYLSNPRDAARLRDPAFRRRLAAAIRRAVDQYFDGLQMPL
;
A
#
# COMPACT_ATOMS: atom_id res chain seq x y z
N MET A 1 -9.84 3.79 -5.48
CA MET A 1 -9.91 4.90 -4.48
C MET A 1 -11.28 5.52 -4.23
N ALA A 2 -12.20 5.57 -5.20
CA ALA A 2 -13.45 6.34 -5.06
C ALA A 2 -14.33 5.98 -3.85
N ILE A 3 -14.34 4.72 -3.41
CA ILE A 3 -15.10 4.29 -2.22
C ILE A 3 -14.44 4.84 -0.94
N ALA A 4 -13.13 4.68 -0.77
CA ALA A 4 -12.41 5.14 0.42
C ALA A 4 -12.58 6.66 0.64
N ARG A 5 -12.45 7.45 -0.43
CA ARG A 5 -12.66 8.92 -0.35
C ARG A 5 -14.09 9.29 0.02
N ARG A 6 -15.10 8.59 -0.52
CA ARG A 6 -16.52 8.83 -0.16
C ARG A 6 -16.83 8.55 1.31
N HIS A 7 -16.04 7.70 1.96
CA HIS A 7 -16.18 7.39 3.38
C HIS A 7 -15.26 8.21 4.29
N GLY A 8 -14.51 9.19 3.76
CA GLY A 8 -13.60 10.02 4.55
C GLY A 8 -12.51 9.21 5.24
N ALA A 9 -11.93 8.22 4.56
CA ALA A 9 -10.91 7.35 5.15
C ALA A 9 -9.62 8.13 5.49
N ASP A 10 -9.13 7.98 6.72
CA ASP A 10 -7.87 8.58 7.17
C ASP A 10 -6.62 7.76 6.78
N LEU A 11 -6.83 6.53 6.32
CA LEU A 11 -5.80 5.59 5.89
C LEU A 11 -6.41 4.57 4.92
N PHE A 12 -5.69 4.24 3.84
CA PHE A 12 -6.08 3.19 2.91
C PHE A 12 -5.03 2.08 2.81
N VAL A 13 -5.51 0.83 2.84
CA VAL A 13 -4.69 -0.38 2.70
C VAL A 13 -5.28 -1.28 1.63
N SER A 14 -4.60 -1.43 0.50
CA SER A 14 -4.92 -2.43 -0.51
C SER A 14 -4.28 -3.75 -0.12
N ILE A 15 -5.05 -4.82 0.06
CA ILE A 15 -4.53 -6.13 0.45
C ILE A 15 -4.55 -7.08 -0.75
N HIS A 16 -3.38 -7.58 -1.14
CA HIS A 16 -3.18 -8.42 -2.31
C HIS A 16 -2.47 -9.73 -1.93
N ALA A 17 -2.61 -10.71 -2.82
CA ALA A 17 -1.84 -11.95 -2.82
C ALA A 17 -1.65 -12.36 -4.28
N ASP A 18 -0.73 -11.70 -4.97
CA ASP A 18 -0.61 -11.81 -6.41
C ASP A 18 0.15 -13.09 -6.87
N SER A 19 0.28 -13.29 -8.18
CA SER A 19 1.06 -14.35 -8.81
C SER A 19 2.11 -13.77 -9.73
N THR A 20 3.32 -14.31 -9.63
CA THR A 20 4.47 -14.02 -10.51
C THR A 20 4.92 -15.29 -11.23
N ASP A 21 5.56 -15.13 -12.39
CA ASP A 21 6.09 -16.23 -13.20
C ASP A 21 7.16 -17.04 -12.45
N ASP A 22 7.92 -16.38 -11.57
CA ASP A 22 8.89 -17.03 -10.71
C ASP A 22 8.23 -17.61 -9.45
N ARG A 23 7.91 -18.90 -9.50
CA ARG A 23 7.27 -19.64 -8.41
C ARG A 23 8.13 -19.76 -7.14
N THR A 24 9.40 -19.36 -7.19
CA THR A 24 10.30 -19.37 -6.01
C THR A 24 10.12 -18.12 -5.14
N VAL A 25 9.59 -17.03 -5.69
CA VAL A 25 9.30 -15.80 -4.95
C VAL A 25 8.26 -16.10 -3.87
N SER A 26 8.58 -15.69 -2.64
CA SER A 26 7.71 -15.91 -1.49
C SER A 26 7.94 -14.84 -0.45
N GLY A 27 6.92 -14.60 0.37
CA GLY A 27 6.94 -13.63 1.45
C GLY A 27 6.23 -12.34 1.08
N ALA A 28 6.05 -11.49 2.10
CA ALA A 28 5.28 -10.26 1.98
C ALA A 28 6.13 -9.07 1.54
N SER A 29 5.48 -8.09 0.93
CA SER A 29 6.03 -6.78 0.56
C SER A 29 4.97 -5.69 0.73
N VAL A 30 5.42 -4.48 1.00
CA VAL A 30 4.61 -3.28 1.15
C VAL A 30 5.06 -2.26 0.11
N TYR A 31 4.09 -1.73 -0.63
CA TYR A 31 4.30 -0.79 -1.71
C TYR A 31 3.67 0.56 -1.37
N THR A 32 4.37 1.63 -1.69
CA THR A 32 3.90 3.02 -1.58
C THR A 32 3.85 3.67 -2.96
N LEU A 33 3.10 4.75 -3.10
CA LEU A 33 3.04 5.52 -4.34
C LEU A 33 4.37 6.24 -4.60
N SER A 34 4.85 6.19 -5.84
CA SER A 34 5.94 7.04 -6.32
C SER A 34 5.81 7.22 -7.84
N GLU A 35 6.29 8.36 -8.36
CA GLU A 35 6.38 8.59 -9.81
C GLU A 35 7.44 7.69 -10.48
N GLN A 36 8.51 7.38 -9.75
CA GLN A 36 9.58 6.49 -10.19
C GLN A 36 9.45 5.14 -9.50
N ALA A 37 9.71 4.03 -10.21
CA ALA A 37 9.70 2.71 -9.60
C ALA A 37 11.02 2.39 -8.88
N SER A 38 10.96 1.70 -7.74
CA SER A 38 12.15 1.28 -6.97
C SER A 38 12.94 0.17 -7.67
N ASP A 39 12.26 -0.68 -8.43
CA ASP A 39 12.85 -1.74 -9.24
C ASP A 39 11.89 -2.17 -10.37
N ALA A 40 12.41 -2.91 -11.34
CA ALA A 40 11.65 -3.40 -12.49
C ALA A 40 10.46 -4.28 -12.10
N GLU A 41 10.55 -4.98 -10.96
CA GLU A 41 9.46 -5.83 -10.47
C GLU A 41 8.34 -5.00 -9.85
N ALA A 42 8.66 -3.94 -9.11
CA ALA A 42 7.68 -2.96 -8.64
C ALA A 42 6.97 -2.27 -9.82
N GLU A 43 7.72 -1.92 -10.88
CA GLU A 43 7.15 -1.33 -12.08
C GLU A 43 6.23 -2.31 -12.84
N ARG A 44 6.64 -3.58 -12.94
CA ARG A 44 5.84 -4.65 -13.55
C ARG A 44 4.54 -4.89 -12.78
N LEU A 45 4.62 -4.96 -11.45
CA LEU A 45 3.45 -5.13 -10.58
C LEU A 45 2.50 -3.93 -10.72
N ALA A 46 3.02 -2.69 -10.67
CA ALA A 46 2.20 -1.50 -10.86
C ALA A 46 1.48 -1.51 -12.21
N ARG A 47 2.16 -1.87 -13.30
CA ARG A 47 1.51 -2.00 -14.61
C ARG A 47 0.38 -3.04 -14.60
N LYS A 48 0.60 -4.19 -13.97
CA LYS A 48 -0.39 -5.26 -13.88
C LYS A 48 -1.63 -4.84 -13.07
N GLU A 49 -1.43 -4.25 -11.89
CA GLU A 49 -2.53 -3.82 -11.02
C GLU A 49 -3.30 -2.62 -11.60
N ASN A 50 -2.61 -1.72 -12.30
CA ASN A 50 -3.25 -0.53 -12.90
C ASN A 50 -4.25 -0.89 -14.00
N VAL A 51 -4.07 -2.02 -14.72
CA VAL A 51 -5.02 -2.47 -15.76
C VAL A 51 -6.39 -2.78 -15.15
N VAL A 52 -6.42 -3.22 -13.89
CA VAL A 52 -7.67 -3.53 -13.17
C VAL A 52 -8.38 -2.24 -12.71
N ASP A 53 -7.65 -1.15 -12.48
CA ASP A 53 -8.15 0.11 -11.90
C ASP A 53 -8.63 1.15 -12.95
N VAL A 54 -8.51 0.86 -14.25
CA VAL A 54 -8.94 1.75 -15.37
C VAL A 54 -10.46 2.08 -15.35
N LEU A 55 -11.23 1.47 -14.45
CA LEU A 55 -12.69 1.66 -14.34
C LEU A 55 -13.14 2.77 -13.36
N ALA A 56 -12.26 3.57 -12.77
CA ALA A 56 -12.65 4.60 -11.79
C ALA A 56 -12.00 5.98 -12.05
N GLY A 57 -12.67 6.84 -12.82
CA GLY A 57 -12.26 8.23 -13.09
C GLY A 57 -12.69 9.22 -11.99
N VAL A 58 -11.85 10.24 -11.73
CA VAL A 58 -12.19 11.43 -10.93
C VAL A 58 -11.50 12.65 -11.55
N GLU A 59 -12.27 13.70 -11.84
CA GLU A 59 -11.78 15.05 -12.19
C GLU A 59 -11.91 15.98 -10.98
N VAL A 60 -10.99 16.94 -10.85
CA VAL A 60 -11.03 18.01 -9.85
C VAL A 60 -10.86 19.35 -10.56
N ALA A 61 -11.78 20.28 -10.33
CA ALA A 61 -11.71 21.66 -10.82
C ALA A 61 -11.21 22.59 -9.70
N VAL A 62 -10.30 23.52 -10.00
CA VAL A 62 -9.82 24.53 -9.03
C VAL A 62 -9.50 25.88 -9.70
N GLU A 63 -9.77 26.97 -8.98
CA GLU A 63 -9.46 28.38 -9.30
C GLU A 63 -8.01 28.76 -8.86
N ASP A 64 -7.35 29.60 -9.67
CA ASP A 64 -5.90 29.92 -9.71
C ASP A 64 -4.95 28.69 -9.78
N PRO A 65 -4.57 28.26 -11.00
CA PRO A 65 -3.80 27.03 -11.24
C PRO A 65 -2.45 26.94 -10.52
N LEU A 66 -1.81 28.07 -10.19
CA LEU A 66 -0.46 28.05 -9.64
C LEU A 66 -0.44 27.86 -8.11
N VAL A 67 -1.30 28.57 -7.38
CA VAL A 67 -1.38 28.41 -5.92
C VAL A 67 -2.02 27.07 -5.56
N ALA A 68 -3.05 26.67 -6.31
CA ALA A 68 -3.69 25.37 -6.15
C ALA A 68 -2.68 24.22 -6.37
N SER A 69 -1.82 24.30 -7.39
CA SER A 69 -0.83 23.24 -7.65
C SER A 69 0.22 23.13 -6.55
N ILE A 70 0.72 24.24 -6.00
CA ILE A 70 1.65 24.22 -4.86
C ILE A 70 1.02 23.58 -3.62
N LEU A 71 -0.24 23.92 -3.31
CA LEU A 71 -0.94 23.35 -2.15
C LEU A 71 -1.20 21.85 -2.34
N VAL A 72 -1.62 21.44 -3.54
CA VAL A 72 -1.79 20.03 -3.90
C VAL A 72 -0.47 19.27 -3.75
N ASP A 73 0.64 19.82 -4.25
CA ASP A 73 1.97 19.21 -4.14
C ASP A 73 2.41 19.04 -2.68
N LEU A 74 2.14 20.03 -1.82
CA LEU A 74 2.46 19.97 -0.39
C LEU A 74 1.63 18.89 0.33
N VAL A 75 0.32 18.86 0.08
CA VAL A 75 -0.60 17.85 0.67
C VAL A 75 -0.23 16.45 0.18
N GLN A 76 0.12 16.32 -1.09
CA GLN A 76 0.56 15.04 -1.65
C GLN A 76 1.88 14.58 -1.03
N ARG A 77 2.86 15.47 -0.86
CA ARG A 77 4.14 15.14 -0.20
C ARG A 77 3.94 14.70 1.25
N ASP A 78 3.11 15.40 2.01
CA ASP A 78 2.78 15.00 3.39
C ASP A 78 2.11 13.62 3.42
N THR A 79 1.12 13.41 2.55
CA THR A 79 0.41 12.13 2.38
C THR A 79 1.36 10.98 2.03
N LEU A 80 2.34 11.21 1.15
CA LEU A 80 3.36 10.22 0.80
C LEU A 80 4.26 9.90 2.01
N ASN A 81 4.73 10.91 2.74
CA ASN A 81 5.54 10.70 3.95
C ASN A 81 4.78 9.88 4.99
N ARG A 82 3.50 10.21 5.21
CA ARG A 82 2.60 9.47 6.10
C ARG A 82 2.39 8.02 5.65
N SER A 83 2.34 7.78 4.34
CA SER A 83 2.25 6.43 3.76
C SER A 83 3.52 5.62 4.00
N VAL A 84 4.70 6.25 3.92
CA VAL A 84 5.99 5.61 4.23
C VAL A 84 6.06 5.24 5.72
N VAL A 85 5.69 6.15 6.62
CA VAL A 85 5.64 5.86 8.07
C VAL A 85 4.70 4.68 8.36
N PHE A 86 3.51 4.66 7.76
CA PHE A 86 2.61 3.52 7.93
C PHE A 86 3.17 2.23 7.34
N ALA A 87 3.78 2.28 6.16
CA ALA A 87 4.46 1.12 5.57
C ALA A 87 5.57 0.60 6.49
N ASP A 88 6.22 1.49 7.26
CA ASP A 88 7.23 1.16 8.26
C ASP A 88 6.70 0.23 9.35
N LEU A 89 5.69 0.72 10.07
CA LEU A 89 4.98 -0.02 11.11
C LEU A 89 4.36 -1.32 10.59
N LEU A 90 3.73 -1.26 9.40
CA LEU A 90 3.08 -2.42 8.80
C LEU A 90 4.08 -3.54 8.50
N SER A 91 5.26 -3.21 7.97
CA SER A 91 6.28 -4.21 7.66
C SER A 91 6.79 -4.89 8.93
N GLU A 92 6.99 -4.14 10.02
CA GLU A 92 7.46 -4.67 11.30
C GLU A 92 6.46 -5.66 11.92
N GLU A 93 5.17 -5.34 11.91
CA GLU A 93 4.13 -6.23 12.44
C GLU A 93 3.95 -7.47 11.55
N ILE A 94 4.03 -7.33 10.23
CA ILE A 94 3.92 -8.47 9.31
C ILE A 94 5.12 -9.41 9.44
N ALA A 95 6.33 -8.90 9.67
CA ALA A 95 7.54 -9.71 9.85
C ALA A 95 7.44 -10.73 11.00
N ARG A 96 6.57 -10.47 11.99
CA ARG A 96 6.31 -11.38 13.10
C ARG A 96 5.46 -12.59 12.72
N VAL A 97 4.80 -12.57 11.56
CA VAL A 97 3.84 -13.59 11.10
C VAL A 97 4.28 -14.25 9.79
N GLN A 98 4.85 -13.48 8.87
CA GLN A 98 5.27 -13.92 7.54
C GLN A 98 6.66 -13.37 7.22
N ARG A 99 7.44 -14.14 6.47
CA ARG A 99 8.74 -13.69 5.99
C ARG A 99 8.56 -12.51 5.05
N LEU A 100 9.33 -11.46 5.24
CA LEU A 100 9.42 -10.36 4.28
C LEU A 100 10.37 -10.69 3.12
N LEU A 101 10.08 -10.15 1.95
CA LEU A 101 11.06 -10.11 0.86
C LEU A 101 12.29 -9.27 1.27
N ARG A 102 13.46 -9.57 0.70
CA ARG A 102 14.69 -8.80 0.97
C ARG A 102 14.52 -7.31 0.68
N ARG A 103 13.86 -6.97 -0.43
CA ARG A 103 13.36 -5.64 -0.76
C ARG A 103 11.85 -5.64 -0.56
N HIS A 104 11.40 -5.59 0.69
CA HIS A 104 9.98 -5.62 1.04
C HIS A 104 9.34 -4.25 0.94
N ARG A 105 10.09 -3.16 1.15
CA ARG A 105 9.63 -1.80 0.84
C ARG A 105 9.91 -1.49 -0.61
N ARG A 106 8.86 -1.18 -1.36
CA ARG A 106 8.97 -0.80 -2.76
C ARG A 106 8.04 0.36 -3.05
N PHE A 107 8.28 1.01 -4.16
CA PHE A 107 7.48 2.15 -4.57
C PHE A 107 7.35 2.16 -6.09
N ALA A 108 6.18 2.51 -6.60
CA ALA A 108 5.89 2.63 -8.04
C ALA A 108 4.56 3.38 -8.24
N GLY A 109 4.22 3.65 -9.51
CA GLY A 109 3.03 4.42 -9.90
C GLY A 109 1.71 3.63 -9.83
N PHE A 110 1.37 3.05 -8.68
CA PHE A 110 0.11 2.34 -8.46
C PHE A 110 -1.09 3.30 -8.52
N ALA A 111 -1.99 3.10 -9.48
CA ALA A 111 -3.21 3.90 -9.67
C ALA A 111 -4.11 3.85 -8.44
N VAL A 112 -4.21 2.67 -7.80
CA VAL A 112 -5.01 2.47 -6.59
C VAL A 112 -4.51 3.31 -5.41
N LEU A 113 -3.27 3.81 -5.43
CA LEU A 113 -2.70 4.63 -4.36
C LEU A 113 -2.74 6.14 -4.67
N LYS A 114 -3.28 6.56 -5.83
CA LYS A 114 -3.27 7.98 -6.29
C LYS A 114 -4.30 8.89 -5.59
N ALA A 115 -4.45 8.77 -4.28
CA ALA A 115 -5.21 9.75 -3.49
C ALA A 115 -4.26 10.84 -2.97
N PRO A 116 -4.44 12.12 -3.34
CA PRO A 116 -3.54 13.20 -2.91
C PRO A 116 -3.64 13.49 -1.41
N ASP A 117 -4.76 13.14 -0.78
CA ASP A 117 -5.16 13.52 0.59
C ASP A 117 -5.25 12.34 1.57
N THR A 118 -5.02 11.10 1.11
CA THR A 118 -5.23 9.87 1.90
C THR A 118 -3.97 9.00 1.91
N PRO A 119 -3.31 8.80 3.06
CA PRO A 119 -2.17 7.89 3.17
C PRO A 119 -2.56 6.49 2.69
N SER A 120 -1.77 5.91 1.78
CA SER A 120 -2.17 4.72 1.03
C SER A 120 -0.99 3.76 0.85
N VAL A 121 -1.22 2.48 1.16
CA VAL A 121 -0.25 1.40 0.90
C VAL A 121 -0.90 0.21 0.21
N LEU A 122 -0.10 -0.56 -0.54
CA LEU A 122 -0.47 -1.88 -1.03
C LEU A 122 0.36 -2.93 -0.31
N LEU A 123 -0.30 -3.88 0.34
CA LEU A 123 0.30 -5.01 1.04
C LEU A 123 0.13 -6.27 0.21
N GLU A 124 1.23 -6.82 -0.28
CA GLU A 124 1.28 -8.20 -0.79
C GLU A 124 1.53 -9.15 0.37
N LEU A 125 0.59 -10.05 0.67
CA LEU A 125 0.70 -11.01 1.78
C LEU A 125 1.64 -12.19 1.46
N GLY A 126 1.95 -12.39 0.19
CA GLY A 126 2.67 -13.52 -0.38
C GLY A 126 2.14 -13.85 -1.77
N TYR A 127 2.78 -14.80 -2.45
CA TYR A 127 2.47 -15.07 -3.86
C TYR A 127 1.70 -16.39 -4.04
N LEU A 128 0.53 -16.34 -4.69
CA LEU A 128 -0.29 -17.54 -4.97
C LEU A 128 0.39 -18.51 -5.96
N SER A 129 1.35 -18.04 -6.76
CA SER A 129 2.17 -18.89 -7.62
C SER A 129 3.16 -19.76 -6.82
N ASN A 130 3.49 -19.36 -5.58
CA ASN A 130 4.31 -20.11 -4.65
C ASN A 130 3.46 -21.08 -3.81
N PRO A 131 3.69 -22.41 -3.87
CA PRO A 131 2.86 -23.37 -3.17
C PRO A 131 2.84 -23.21 -1.65
N ARG A 132 3.93 -22.73 -1.04
CA ARG A 132 4.02 -22.55 0.42
C ARG A 132 3.17 -21.37 0.88
N ASP A 133 3.26 -20.25 0.19
CA ASP A 133 2.44 -19.07 0.49
C ASP A 133 0.96 -19.35 0.20
N ALA A 134 0.63 -19.99 -0.93
CA ALA A 134 -0.74 -20.39 -1.24
C ALA A 134 -1.35 -21.32 -0.16
N ALA A 135 -0.58 -22.30 0.33
CA ALA A 135 -1.04 -23.19 1.40
C ALA A 135 -1.27 -22.44 2.72
N ARG A 136 -0.36 -21.53 3.10
CA ARG A 136 -0.52 -20.69 4.30
C ARG A 136 -1.71 -19.75 4.20
N LEU A 137 -1.91 -19.10 3.05
CA LEU A 137 -3.03 -18.18 2.84
C LEU A 137 -4.40 -18.89 2.87
N ARG A 138 -4.44 -20.20 2.58
CA ARG A 138 -5.65 -21.02 2.77
C ARG A 138 -5.94 -21.34 4.24
N ASP A 139 -4.94 -21.33 5.12
CA ASP A 139 -5.14 -21.54 6.56
C ASP A 139 -5.84 -20.33 7.24
N PRO A 140 -7.04 -20.50 7.80
CA PRO A 140 -7.74 -19.44 8.52
C PRO A 140 -6.98 -18.93 9.75
N ALA A 141 -6.21 -19.78 10.44
CA ALA A 141 -5.41 -19.36 11.59
C ALA A 141 -4.27 -18.43 11.17
N PHE A 142 -3.60 -18.72 10.06
CA PHE A 142 -2.60 -17.82 9.47
C PHE A 142 -3.21 -16.48 9.06
N ARG A 143 -4.36 -16.47 8.36
CA ARG A 143 -5.05 -15.22 7.99
C ARG A 143 -5.45 -14.39 9.21
N ARG A 144 -5.91 -15.02 10.30
CA ARG A 144 -6.21 -14.31 11.56
C ARG A 144 -4.97 -13.65 12.17
N ARG A 145 -3.81 -14.31 12.13
CA ARG A 145 -2.55 -13.70 12.61
C ARG A 145 -2.12 -12.51 11.75
N LEU A 146 -2.27 -12.60 10.43
CA LEU A 146 -2.02 -11.47 9.51
C LEU A 146 -2.97 -10.30 9.77
N ALA A 147 -4.27 -10.56 9.89
CA ALA A 147 -5.26 -9.52 10.19
C ALA A 147 -4.95 -8.83 11.54
N ALA A 148 -4.55 -9.60 12.56
CA ALA A 148 -4.12 -9.04 13.84
C ALA A 148 -2.84 -8.19 13.73
N ALA A 149 -1.90 -8.57 12.86
CA ALA A 149 -0.71 -7.77 12.58
C ALA A 149 -1.05 -6.44 11.88
N ILE A 150 -1.91 -6.48 10.86
CA ILE A 150 -2.41 -5.28 10.17
C ILE A 150 -3.12 -4.36 11.17
N ARG A 151 -4.00 -4.90 12.03
CA ARG A 151 -4.67 -4.13 13.08
C ARG A 151 -3.68 -3.43 14.00
N ARG A 152 -2.67 -4.14 14.52
CA ARG A 152 -1.66 -3.53 15.41
C ARG A 152 -0.88 -2.41 14.74
N ALA A 153 -0.55 -2.55 13.45
CA ALA A 153 0.13 -1.48 12.71
C ALA A 153 -0.79 -0.25 12.54
N VAL A 154 -2.08 -0.46 12.28
CA VAL A 154 -3.09 0.61 12.21
C VAL A 154 -3.23 1.31 13.56
N ASP A 155 -3.38 0.55 14.65
CA ASP A 155 -3.47 1.10 16.00
C ASP A 155 -2.22 1.95 16.33
N GLN A 156 -1.01 1.43 16.10
CA GLN A 156 0.25 2.15 16.33
C GLN A 156 0.37 3.43 15.50
N TYR A 157 -0.09 3.41 14.25
CA TYR A 157 -0.05 4.58 13.38
C TYR A 157 -0.93 5.72 13.91
N PHE A 158 -2.14 5.40 14.37
CA PHE A 158 -3.05 6.40 14.91
C PHE A 158 -2.70 6.82 16.34
N ASP A 159 -2.12 5.94 17.15
CA ASP A 159 -1.58 6.31 18.47
C ASP A 159 -0.39 7.28 18.33
N GLY A 160 0.49 7.04 17.36
CA GLY A 160 1.64 7.92 17.06
C GLY A 160 1.23 9.31 16.57
N LEU A 161 0.08 9.43 15.90
CA LEU A 161 -0.50 10.71 15.48
C LEU A 161 -1.07 11.53 16.66
N GLN A 162 -1.34 10.90 17.81
CA GLN A 162 -1.89 11.55 19.00
C GLN A 162 -0.82 12.13 19.94
N MET A 163 0.48 11.87 19.72
CA MET A 163 1.54 12.53 20.47
C MET A 163 1.91 13.87 19.81
N PRO A 164 1.63 15.02 20.44
CA PRO A 164 2.12 16.30 19.94
C PRO A 164 3.65 16.35 20.08
N LEU A 165 4.31 16.89 19.05
CA LEU A 165 5.63 17.50 19.20
C LEU A 165 5.52 18.78 20.05
#